data_AF-A0A845VXI3-F1
#
_entry.id   AF-A0A845VXI3-F1
#
_cell.length_a   1.000
_cell.length_b   1.000
_cell.length_c   1.000
_cell.angle_alpha   90.00
_cell.angle_beta   90.00
_cell.angle_gamma   90.00
#
_symmetry.space_group_name_H-M   'P 1'
#
loop_
_entity.id
_entity.type
_entity.pdbx_description
1 polymer ?
#
loop_
_entity_poly.entity_id
_entity_poly.type
_entity_poly.pdbx_seq_one_letter_code
_entity_poly.pdbx_strand_id
1 'polypeptide(L)'
;PVLQQIHPDGHYAIGQDCGIYWRETDPPEKGAEAPDWFYVPNVPPRLDGEIRRSYVIWREYIAPLIALEFASGNGEEERDKTPLSRSEEGKVTKPGKFWVYEQIIRIAYYGIYEIKTGNLEVYEFLKGFYHKMKPNERGHYPIEPLGIELGLWQGTYQNQNQLWLRWWDNQGNLLLIGNERAEVEHARAQKAEQAIFEAVPRFLKMGLTVEQVAEALSLSVEQVREQVEG
;
A
#
# COMPACT_ATOMS: atom_id res chain seq x y z
N PRO A 1 -2.85 2.63 -11.32
CA PRO A 1 -2.13 2.24 -10.07
C PRO A 1 -1.62 0.79 -10.21
N VAL A 2 -0.53 0.40 -9.52
CA VAL A 2 0.11 -0.92 -9.70
C VAL A 2 -0.90 -2.08 -9.61
N LEU A 3 -1.74 -2.10 -8.57
CA LEU A 3 -2.74 -3.15 -8.40
C LEU A 3 -3.78 -3.21 -9.52
N GLN A 4 -4.11 -2.10 -10.19
CA GLN A 4 -5.02 -2.10 -11.34
C GLN A 4 -4.39 -2.74 -12.59
N GLN A 5 -3.06 -2.72 -12.69
CA GLN A 5 -2.33 -3.41 -13.76
C GLN A 5 -2.26 -4.91 -13.50
N ILE A 6 -2.09 -5.31 -12.24
CA ILE A 6 -2.03 -6.72 -11.82
C ILE A 6 -3.43 -7.36 -11.83
N HIS A 7 -4.43 -6.64 -11.33
CA HIS A 7 -5.81 -7.08 -11.16
C HIS A 7 -6.77 -6.11 -11.87
N PRO A 8 -6.83 -6.13 -13.21
CA PRO A 8 -7.79 -5.31 -13.95
C PRO A 8 -9.26 -5.69 -13.65
N ASP A 9 -9.49 -6.90 -13.13
CA ASP A 9 -10.78 -7.41 -12.65
C ASP A 9 -11.10 -7.00 -11.20
N GLY A 10 -10.14 -6.39 -10.49
CA GLY A 10 -10.28 -6.03 -9.08
C GLY A 10 -10.25 -7.21 -8.11
N HIS A 11 -9.77 -8.38 -8.54
CA HIS A 11 -9.71 -9.59 -7.71
C HIS A 11 -8.49 -9.61 -6.78
N TYR A 12 -8.56 -8.81 -5.73
CA TYR A 12 -7.65 -8.89 -4.61
C TYR A 12 -8.35 -8.44 -3.31
N ALA A 13 -7.74 -8.78 -2.18
CA ALA A 13 -8.12 -8.25 -0.88
C ALA A 13 -6.94 -7.57 -0.21
N ILE A 14 -7.21 -6.45 0.46
CA ILE A 14 -6.30 -5.80 1.41
C ILE A 14 -7.00 -5.77 2.75
N GLY A 15 -6.32 -6.23 3.79
CA GLY A 15 -6.78 -6.08 5.16
C GLY A 15 -5.94 -5.06 5.90
N GLN A 16 -6.59 -4.30 6.77
CA GLN A 16 -6.00 -3.40 7.75
C GLN A 16 -6.66 -3.69 9.10
N ASP A 17 -5.84 -3.96 10.13
CA ASP A 17 -6.32 -4.38 11.45
C ASP A 17 -7.35 -5.51 11.40
N CYS A 18 -7.16 -6.44 10.45
CA CYS A 18 -8.16 -7.42 10.06
C CYS A 18 -7.65 -8.84 10.33
N GLY A 19 -8.47 -9.66 11.00
CA GLY A 19 -8.10 -11.02 11.39
C GLY A 19 -8.00 -11.98 10.20
N ILE A 20 -6.88 -12.70 10.13
CA ILE A 20 -6.66 -13.87 9.30
C ILE A 20 -6.87 -15.11 10.17
N TYR A 21 -7.99 -15.79 9.97
CA TYR A 21 -8.32 -17.04 10.64
C TYR A 21 -7.55 -18.17 9.96
N TRP A 22 -6.67 -18.83 10.73
CA TRP A 22 -5.81 -19.92 10.26
C TRP A 22 -6.06 -21.28 10.91
N ARG A 23 -6.77 -21.32 12.05
CA ARG A 23 -7.33 -22.56 12.62
C ARG A 23 -8.74 -22.35 13.21
N GLU A 24 -9.48 -23.45 13.33
CA GLU A 24 -10.76 -23.49 14.04
C GLU A 24 -10.53 -23.58 15.56
N THR A 25 -11.14 -22.68 16.33
CA THR A 25 -11.10 -22.63 17.80
C THR A 25 -12.42 -22.16 18.38
N ASP A 26 -12.63 -22.41 19.68
CA ASP A 26 -13.71 -21.82 20.46
C ASP A 26 -13.12 -20.98 21.63
N PRO A 27 -13.30 -19.66 21.65
CA PRO A 27 -13.95 -18.84 20.61
C PRO A 27 -13.06 -18.66 19.36
N PRO A 28 -13.63 -18.31 18.18
CA PRO A 28 -12.92 -18.28 16.89
C PRO A 28 -11.68 -17.38 16.83
N GLU A 29 -11.70 -16.25 17.55
CA GLU A 29 -10.60 -15.27 17.56
C GLU A 29 -9.28 -15.82 18.08
N LYS A 30 -9.31 -16.90 18.89
CA LYS A 30 -8.09 -17.60 19.32
C LYS A 30 -7.38 -18.31 18.17
N GLY A 31 -8.04 -18.46 17.03
CA GLY A 31 -7.55 -19.07 15.81
C GLY A 31 -7.18 -18.06 14.73
N ALA A 32 -7.15 -16.77 15.06
CA ALA A 32 -6.80 -15.70 14.15
C ALA A 32 -5.52 -14.99 14.58
N GLU A 33 -4.77 -14.51 13.60
CA GLU A 33 -3.78 -13.44 13.78
C GLU A 33 -4.29 -12.21 13.01
N ALA A 34 -4.07 -11.02 13.54
CA ALA A 34 -4.53 -9.77 12.93
C ALA A 34 -3.33 -8.87 12.62
N PRO A 35 -2.74 -8.99 11.41
CA PRO A 35 -1.70 -8.06 10.99
C PRO A 35 -2.24 -6.65 10.82
N ASP A 36 -1.40 -5.65 11.09
CA ASP A 36 -1.71 -4.24 10.82
C ASP A 36 -2.03 -4.02 9.34
N TRP A 37 -1.36 -4.75 8.44
CA TRP A 37 -1.67 -4.71 7.02
C TRP A 37 -1.35 -6.03 6.31
N PHE A 38 -2.20 -6.48 5.39
CA PHE A 38 -1.86 -7.59 4.49
C PHE A 38 -2.52 -7.47 3.12
N TYR A 39 -2.00 -8.22 2.15
CA TYR A 39 -2.53 -8.29 0.79
C TYR A 39 -2.63 -9.73 0.29
N VAL A 40 -3.77 -10.05 -0.32
CA VAL A 40 -4.09 -11.35 -0.92
C VAL A 40 -4.45 -11.15 -2.40
N PRO A 41 -3.69 -11.73 -3.34
CA PRO A 41 -4.02 -11.68 -4.76
C PRO A 41 -5.10 -12.73 -5.13
N ASN A 42 -5.76 -12.54 -6.27
CA ASN A 42 -6.61 -13.54 -6.92
C ASN A 42 -7.80 -14.02 -6.07
N VAL A 43 -8.35 -13.14 -5.24
CA VAL A 43 -9.56 -13.39 -4.45
C VAL A 43 -10.61 -12.32 -4.76
N PRO A 44 -11.91 -12.65 -4.82
CA PRO A 44 -12.93 -11.66 -5.11
C PRO A 44 -12.97 -10.60 -4.00
N PRO A 45 -13.24 -9.31 -4.29
CA PRO A 45 -13.23 -8.25 -3.26
C PRO A 45 -14.35 -8.41 -2.21
N ARG A 46 -15.36 -9.23 -2.51
CA ARG A 46 -16.46 -9.59 -1.62
C ARG A 46 -16.47 -11.09 -1.34
N LEU A 47 -17.01 -11.48 -0.20
CA LEU A 47 -17.27 -12.88 0.15
C LEU A 47 -18.78 -13.07 0.15
N ASP A 48 -19.29 -13.95 -0.71
CA ASP A 48 -20.73 -14.22 -0.86
C ASP A 48 -21.59 -12.96 -1.07
N GLY A 49 -21.06 -11.97 -1.79
CA GLY A 49 -21.73 -10.69 -2.08
C GLY A 49 -21.61 -9.62 -0.98
N GLU A 50 -21.03 -9.99 0.17
CA GLU A 50 -20.86 -9.12 1.34
C GLU A 50 -19.43 -8.58 1.48
N ILE A 51 -19.31 -7.48 2.23
CA ILE A 51 -18.01 -6.90 2.58
C ILE A 51 -17.26 -7.86 3.50
N ARG A 52 -16.00 -8.14 3.16
CA ARG A 52 -15.07 -8.95 3.95
C ARG A 52 -14.75 -8.24 5.27
N ARG A 53 -15.06 -8.88 6.40
CA ARG A 53 -14.68 -8.39 7.76
C ARG A 53 -13.48 -9.11 8.34
N SER A 54 -13.16 -10.27 7.78
CA SER A 54 -12.02 -11.11 8.11
C SER A 54 -11.64 -11.93 6.89
N TYR A 55 -10.45 -12.53 6.94
CA TYR A 55 -9.99 -13.48 5.94
C TYR A 55 -9.92 -14.88 6.56
N VAL A 56 -10.54 -15.88 5.95
CA VAL A 56 -10.58 -17.24 6.51
C VAL A 56 -9.86 -18.20 5.57
N ILE A 57 -8.62 -18.55 5.92
CA ILE A 57 -7.71 -19.21 4.97
C ILE A 57 -8.24 -20.55 4.47
N TRP A 58 -8.92 -21.33 5.33
CA TRP A 58 -9.46 -22.65 4.96
C TRP A 58 -10.81 -22.60 4.23
N ARG A 59 -11.38 -21.41 4.07
CA ARG A 59 -12.57 -21.17 3.21
C ARG A 59 -12.18 -20.55 1.87
N GLU A 60 -11.07 -19.82 1.84
CA GLU A 60 -10.67 -19.00 0.70
C GLU A 60 -9.42 -19.52 -0.02
N TYR A 61 -8.67 -20.42 0.63
CA TYR A 61 -7.60 -21.26 0.10
C TYR A 61 -6.36 -20.55 -0.48
N ILE A 62 -6.36 -19.22 -0.57
CA ILE A 62 -5.22 -18.42 -1.01
C ILE A 62 -4.53 -17.81 0.21
N ALA A 63 -3.22 -18.01 0.35
CA ALA A 63 -2.45 -17.34 1.39
C ALA A 63 -2.21 -15.86 1.03
N PRO A 64 -2.12 -14.95 2.01
CA PRO A 64 -1.60 -13.62 1.76
C PRO A 64 -0.22 -13.69 1.10
N LEU A 65 0.01 -12.79 0.14
CA LEU A 65 1.34 -12.64 -0.46
C LEU A 65 2.27 -11.92 0.52
N ILE A 66 1.75 -10.90 1.21
CA ILE A 66 2.53 -10.10 2.16
C ILE A 66 1.69 -9.72 3.37
N ALA A 67 2.30 -9.76 4.56
CA ALA A 67 1.78 -9.19 5.80
C ALA A 67 2.82 -8.26 6.43
N LEU A 68 2.35 -7.20 7.08
CA LEU A 68 3.15 -6.18 7.74
C LEU A 68 2.65 -5.99 9.18
N GLU A 69 3.60 -5.82 10.09
CA GLU A 69 3.35 -5.54 11.50
C GLU A 69 4.12 -4.29 11.92
N PHE A 70 3.47 -3.46 12.71
CA PHE A 70 3.95 -2.18 13.23
C PHE A 70 4.21 -2.32 14.73
N ALA A 71 5.42 -2.74 15.05
CA ALA A 71 5.84 -2.93 16.43
C ALA A 71 5.94 -1.58 17.15
N SER A 72 5.14 -1.42 18.21
CA SER A 72 5.22 -0.27 19.14
C SER A 72 6.37 -0.38 20.15
N GLY A 73 6.88 -1.60 20.35
CA GLY A 73 8.03 -1.95 21.19
C GLY A 73 9.29 -2.25 20.37
N ASN A 74 10.07 -3.23 20.82
CA ASN A 74 11.27 -3.74 20.12
C ASN A 74 10.95 -4.84 19.09
N GLY A 75 9.67 -5.20 18.92
CA GLY A 75 9.21 -6.21 17.97
C GLY A 75 9.52 -7.67 18.36
N GLU A 76 9.81 -7.97 19.63
CA GLU A 76 10.05 -9.37 20.07
C GLU A 76 8.83 -10.27 19.84
N GLU A 77 7.61 -9.77 20.09
CA GLU A 77 6.36 -10.50 19.84
C GLU A 77 6.20 -10.88 18.35
N GLU A 78 6.54 -9.95 17.46
CA GLU A 78 6.50 -10.15 16.01
C GLU A 78 7.53 -11.16 15.52
N ARG A 79 8.54 -11.46 16.35
CA ARG A 79 9.58 -12.46 16.07
C ARG A 79 9.40 -13.75 16.87
N ASP A 80 8.32 -13.87 17.64
CA ASP A 80 8.07 -15.06 18.46
C ASP A 80 7.84 -16.28 17.55
N LYS A 81 8.75 -17.25 17.67
CA LYS A 81 8.73 -18.51 16.92
C LYS A 81 8.16 -19.67 17.73
N THR A 82 7.52 -19.40 18.86
CA THR A 82 6.97 -20.44 19.74
C THR A 82 5.96 -21.29 18.96
N PRO A 83 6.20 -22.61 18.80
CA PRO A 83 5.30 -23.46 18.04
C PRO A 83 3.98 -23.67 18.77
N LEU A 84 2.95 -24.02 18.00
CA LEU A 84 1.71 -24.50 18.58
C LEU A 84 1.96 -25.79 19.38
N SER A 85 1.74 -25.75 20.69
CA SER A 85 1.80 -26.93 21.56
C SER A 85 0.41 -27.28 22.10
N ARG A 86 0.14 -28.59 22.19
CA ARG A 86 -1.03 -29.16 22.88
C ARG A 86 -0.50 -30.04 24.02
N SER A 87 -0.86 -29.74 25.26
CA SER A 87 -0.54 -30.63 26.39
C SER A 87 -1.46 -31.84 26.44
N GLU A 88 -1.06 -32.91 27.15
CA GLU A 88 -1.90 -34.08 27.42
C GLU A 88 -3.21 -33.73 28.15
N GLU A 89 -3.21 -32.61 28.89
CA GLU A 89 -4.36 -32.06 29.61
C GLU A 89 -5.25 -31.16 28.73
N GLY A 90 -4.96 -31.06 27.42
CA GLY A 90 -5.74 -30.29 26.45
C GLY A 90 -5.51 -28.77 26.48
N LYS A 91 -4.54 -28.27 27.26
CA LYS A 91 -4.20 -26.84 27.26
C LYS A 91 -3.42 -26.49 26.00
N VAL A 92 -3.96 -25.54 25.23
CA VAL A 92 -3.34 -25.01 24.02
C VAL A 92 -2.59 -23.73 24.36
N THR A 93 -1.29 -23.70 24.09
CA THR A 93 -0.49 -22.47 24.20
C THR A 93 -0.70 -21.63 22.93
N LYS A 94 -0.86 -20.30 23.06
CA LYS A 94 -0.90 -19.41 21.90
C LYS A 94 0.47 -19.50 21.20
N PRO A 95 0.53 -19.87 19.91
CA PRO A 95 1.80 -19.85 19.18
C PRO A 95 2.26 -18.42 18.95
N GLY A 96 3.55 -18.26 18.70
CA GLY A 96 4.12 -17.00 18.28
C GLY A 96 3.69 -16.64 16.86
N LYS A 97 3.52 -15.35 16.59
CA LYS A 97 2.98 -14.85 15.31
C LYS A 97 3.90 -15.18 14.13
N PHE A 98 5.21 -15.02 14.32
CA PHE A 98 6.23 -15.39 13.33
C PHE A 98 6.09 -16.86 12.93
N TRP A 99 5.91 -17.74 13.91
CA TRP A 99 5.72 -19.17 13.66
C TRP A 99 4.45 -19.46 12.85
N VAL A 100 3.33 -18.81 13.18
CA VAL A 100 2.07 -18.98 12.43
C VAL A 100 2.24 -18.55 10.97
N TYR A 101 2.82 -17.37 10.74
CA TYR A 101 3.03 -16.83 9.40
C TYR A 101 4.01 -17.70 8.59
N GLU A 102 5.07 -18.22 9.20
CA GLU A 102 6.07 -19.04 8.53
C GLU A 102 5.59 -20.48 8.28
N GLN A 103 5.11 -21.16 9.33
CA GLN A 103 4.93 -22.61 9.30
C GLN A 103 3.52 -23.02 8.85
N ILE A 104 2.51 -22.20 9.15
CA ILE A 104 1.11 -22.52 8.88
C ILE A 104 0.60 -21.78 7.65
N ILE A 105 0.60 -20.44 7.68
CA ILE A 105 0.04 -19.63 6.61
C ILE A 105 0.98 -19.57 5.40
N ARG A 106 2.29 -19.57 5.63
CA ARG A 106 3.35 -19.48 4.61
C ARG A 106 3.20 -18.24 3.74
N ILE A 107 3.02 -17.09 4.39
CA ILE A 107 2.95 -15.80 3.71
C ILE A 107 4.28 -15.59 2.97
N ALA A 108 4.25 -15.18 1.70
CA ALA A 108 5.48 -15.13 0.91
C ALA A 108 6.47 -14.07 1.43
N TYR A 109 5.95 -12.93 1.90
CA TYR A 109 6.73 -11.84 2.47
C TYR A 109 6.17 -11.40 3.82
N TYR A 110 7.05 -11.19 4.79
CA TYR A 110 6.66 -10.70 6.11
C TYR A 110 7.53 -9.51 6.52
N GLY A 111 6.90 -8.36 6.75
CA GLY A 111 7.58 -7.13 7.17
C GLY A 111 7.30 -6.79 8.62
N ILE A 112 8.34 -6.44 9.37
CA ILE A 112 8.25 -5.94 10.75
C ILE A 112 8.86 -4.54 10.76
N TYR A 113 8.06 -3.54 11.14
CA TYR A 113 8.49 -2.16 11.26
C TYR A 113 8.39 -1.69 12.71
N GLU A 114 9.53 -1.37 13.32
CA GLU A 114 9.60 -0.78 14.65
C GLU A 114 9.48 0.74 14.57
N ILE A 115 8.31 1.27 14.90
CA ILE A 115 7.98 2.70 14.70
C ILE A 115 8.97 3.62 15.44
N LYS A 116 9.39 3.25 16.66
CA LYS A 116 10.24 4.09 17.52
C LYS A 116 11.68 4.19 17.04
N THR A 117 12.21 3.11 16.45
CA THR A 117 13.62 3.01 16.06
C THR A 117 13.82 3.26 14.56
N GLY A 118 12.75 3.15 13.77
CA GLY A 118 12.84 3.17 12.32
C GLY A 118 13.45 1.88 11.75
N ASN A 119 13.51 0.80 12.53
CA ASN A 119 14.06 -0.48 12.06
C ASN A 119 13.00 -1.20 11.21
N LEU A 120 13.35 -1.49 9.95
CA LEU A 120 12.53 -2.28 9.04
C LEU A 120 13.24 -3.58 8.70
N GLU A 121 12.58 -4.70 9.00
CA GLU A 121 13.01 -6.03 8.62
C GLU A 121 11.98 -6.65 7.69
N VAL A 122 12.44 -7.32 6.64
CA VAL A 122 11.57 -8.06 5.74
C VAL A 122 12.13 -9.47 5.59
N TYR A 123 11.23 -10.44 5.60
CA TYR A 123 11.51 -11.85 5.44
C TYR A 123 10.82 -12.37 4.19
N GLU A 124 11.49 -13.27 3.48
CA GLU A 124 10.93 -13.99 2.34
C GLU A 124 10.84 -15.48 2.68
N PHE A 125 9.70 -16.10 2.35
CA PHE A 125 9.49 -17.53 2.54
C PHE A 125 10.18 -18.32 1.43
N LEU A 126 11.30 -18.97 1.77
CA LEU A 126 12.08 -19.78 0.84
C LEU A 126 12.33 -21.17 1.43
N LYS A 127 12.11 -22.21 0.62
CA LYS A 127 12.46 -23.60 0.97
C LYS A 127 11.91 -24.06 2.34
N GLY A 128 10.74 -23.55 2.73
CA GLY A 128 10.04 -23.93 3.97
C GLY A 128 10.26 -23.01 5.16
N PHE A 129 11.07 -21.96 5.06
CA PHE A 129 11.39 -21.07 6.17
C PHE A 129 11.50 -19.61 5.73
N TYR A 130 11.37 -18.70 6.67
CA TYR A 130 11.64 -17.29 6.47
C TYR A 130 13.14 -17.01 6.48
N HIS A 131 13.60 -16.38 5.41
CA HIS A 131 14.94 -15.84 5.28
C HIS A 131 14.87 -14.32 5.36
N LYS A 132 15.64 -13.72 6.28
CA LYS A 132 15.75 -12.26 6.37
C LYS A 132 16.36 -11.73 5.07
N MET A 133 15.64 -10.84 4.41
CA MET A 133 16.06 -10.21 3.18
C MET A 133 17.15 -9.17 3.45
N LYS A 134 17.94 -8.88 2.43
CA LYS A 134 18.81 -7.70 2.40
C LYS A 134 18.12 -6.63 1.57
N PRO A 135 18.09 -5.37 2.01
CA PRO A 135 17.59 -4.30 1.17
C PRO A 135 18.52 -4.07 -0.03
N ASN A 136 17.98 -3.45 -1.07
CA ASN A 136 18.74 -2.96 -2.21
C ASN A 136 19.60 -1.73 -1.84
N GLU A 137 20.32 -1.17 -2.82
CA GLU A 137 21.19 0.00 -2.62
C GLU A 137 20.45 1.26 -2.13
N ARG A 138 19.13 1.35 -2.34
CA ARG A 138 18.28 2.45 -1.85
C ARG A 138 17.76 2.21 -0.43
N GLY A 139 18.04 1.05 0.17
CA GLY A 139 17.48 0.67 1.46
C GLY A 139 16.06 0.11 1.38
N HIS A 140 15.58 -0.28 0.19
CA HIS A 140 14.24 -0.85 0.00
C HIS A 140 14.29 -2.37 -0.18
N TYR A 141 13.18 -3.04 0.12
CA TYR A 141 13.01 -4.48 -0.01
C TYR A 141 12.11 -4.80 -1.20
N PRO A 142 12.62 -5.43 -2.27
CA PRO A 142 11.83 -5.78 -3.45
C PRO A 142 10.75 -6.81 -3.12
N ILE A 143 9.51 -6.55 -3.56
CA ILE A 143 8.40 -7.51 -3.55
C ILE A 143 8.12 -7.89 -5.00
N GLU A 144 8.93 -8.80 -5.52
CA GLU A 144 9.01 -9.12 -6.95
C GLU A 144 7.65 -9.41 -7.62
N PRO A 145 6.73 -10.20 -7.01
CA PRO A 145 5.44 -10.48 -7.65
C PRO A 145 4.54 -9.26 -7.84
N LEU A 146 4.82 -8.16 -7.14
CA LEU A 146 4.11 -6.89 -7.26
C LEU A 146 4.85 -5.85 -8.10
N GLY A 147 6.13 -6.07 -8.43
CA GLY A 147 6.97 -5.08 -9.12
C GLY A 147 7.16 -3.78 -8.34
N ILE A 148 7.08 -3.84 -7.01
CA ILE A 148 7.24 -2.70 -6.09
C ILE A 148 8.27 -3.03 -5.02
N GLU A 149 8.67 -2.02 -4.26
CA GLU A 149 9.59 -2.15 -3.13
C GLU A 149 8.95 -1.58 -1.86
N LEU A 150 9.27 -2.20 -0.72
CA LEU A 150 8.90 -1.70 0.60
C LEU A 150 10.09 -0.93 1.19
N GLY A 151 9.89 0.30 1.63
CA GLY A 151 10.97 1.13 2.14
C GLY A 151 10.48 2.21 3.09
N LEU A 152 11.42 2.95 3.68
CA LEU A 152 11.13 4.04 4.60
C LEU A 152 11.26 5.39 3.90
N TRP A 153 10.33 6.29 4.17
CA TRP A 153 10.35 7.67 3.71
C TRP A 153 10.32 8.62 4.90
N GLN A 154 11.31 9.52 4.98
CA GLN A 154 11.31 10.59 5.98
C GLN A 154 10.43 11.73 5.51
N GLY A 155 9.40 12.07 6.28
CA GLY A 155 8.59 13.25 5.99
C GLY A 155 7.37 13.39 6.88
N THR A 156 6.52 14.37 6.55
CA THR A 156 5.32 14.70 7.32
C THR A 156 4.10 14.00 6.75
N TYR A 157 3.42 13.20 7.57
CA TYR A 157 2.12 12.63 7.26
C TYR A 157 1.24 12.66 8.51
N GLN A 158 -0.04 12.98 8.37
CA GLN A 158 -0.98 13.16 9.51
C GLN A 158 -0.41 14.05 10.64
N ASN A 159 0.22 15.18 10.28
CA ASN A 159 0.86 16.13 11.19
C ASN A 159 2.03 15.57 12.02
N GLN A 160 2.62 14.45 11.61
CA GLN A 160 3.77 13.84 12.28
C GLN A 160 4.93 13.72 11.29
N ASN A 161 6.09 14.24 11.67
CA ASN A 161 7.32 14.12 10.90
C ASN A 161 8.18 12.98 11.45
N GLN A 162 8.31 11.90 10.68
CA GLN A 162 9.05 10.69 11.06
C GLN A 162 9.39 9.84 9.83
N LEU A 163 10.02 8.69 10.07
CA LEU A 163 10.14 7.64 9.07
C LEU A 163 8.79 6.93 8.93
N TRP A 164 8.28 6.90 7.71
CA TRP A 164 7.04 6.22 7.36
C TRP A 164 7.34 5.04 6.46
N LEU A 165 6.71 3.90 6.75
CA LEU A 165 6.71 2.76 5.84
C LEU A 165 5.89 3.10 4.59
N ARG A 166 6.50 2.96 3.41
CA ARG A 166 5.91 3.35 2.13
C ARG A 166 6.25 2.34 1.03
N TRP A 167 5.40 2.33 0.02
CA TRP A 167 5.63 1.59 -1.21
C TRP A 167 6.35 2.46 -2.24
N TRP A 168 7.26 1.85 -2.97
CA TRP A 168 8.07 2.46 -4.01
C TRP A 168 7.95 1.64 -5.30
N ASP A 169 8.08 2.27 -6.46
CA ASP A 169 8.27 1.51 -7.69
C ASP A 169 9.70 0.95 -7.79
N ASN A 170 9.93 0.09 -8.78
CA ASN A 170 11.25 -0.52 -9.04
C ASN A 170 12.34 0.49 -9.48
N GLN A 171 11.97 1.73 -9.80
CA GLN A 171 12.88 2.82 -10.13
C GLN A 171 13.26 3.65 -8.89
N GLY A 172 12.63 3.39 -7.75
CA GLY A 172 12.84 4.15 -6.52
C GLY A 172 12.00 5.42 -6.41
N ASN A 173 10.90 5.54 -7.18
CA ASN A 173 9.93 6.61 -6.98
C ASN A 173 8.88 6.20 -5.95
N LEU A 174 8.51 7.15 -5.09
CA LEU A 174 7.48 6.93 -4.08
C LEU A 174 6.12 6.69 -4.75
N LEU A 175 5.43 5.61 -4.37
CA LEU A 175 4.03 5.43 -4.78
C LEU A 175 3.14 6.36 -3.97
N LEU A 176 2.64 7.39 -4.66
CA LEU A 176 1.80 8.41 -4.05
C LEU A 176 0.45 7.85 -3.62
N ILE A 177 0.03 8.22 -2.40
CA ILE A 177 -1.33 7.97 -1.91
C ILE A 177 -2.34 8.91 -2.61
N GLY A 178 -3.64 8.65 -2.41
CA GLY A 178 -4.70 9.38 -3.10
C GLY A 178 -4.59 10.91 -2.99
N ASN A 179 -4.35 11.43 -1.78
CA ASN A 179 -4.24 12.86 -1.54
C ASN A 179 -3.00 13.47 -2.22
N GLU A 180 -1.83 12.84 -2.08
CA GLU A 180 -0.58 13.31 -2.71
C GLU A 180 -0.72 13.35 -4.24
N ARG A 181 -1.38 12.35 -4.83
CA ARG A 181 -1.67 12.32 -6.27
C ARG A 181 -2.63 13.46 -6.66
N ALA A 182 -3.67 13.69 -5.87
CA ALA A 182 -4.61 14.78 -6.11
C ALA A 182 -3.92 16.15 -6.06
N GLU A 183 -3.00 16.36 -5.13
CA GLU A 183 -2.20 17.59 -5.03
C GLU A 183 -1.30 17.80 -6.26
N VAL A 184 -0.63 16.73 -6.72
CA VAL A 184 0.20 16.79 -7.95
C VAL A 184 -0.64 17.11 -9.17
N GLU A 185 -1.80 16.46 -9.34
CA GLU A 185 -2.69 16.71 -10.47
C GLU A 185 -3.32 18.10 -10.39
N HIS A 186 -3.65 18.59 -9.20
CA HIS A 186 -4.14 19.95 -9.01
C HIS A 186 -3.08 21.00 -9.39
N ALA A 187 -1.83 20.82 -8.94
CA ALA A 187 -0.73 21.72 -9.32
C ALA A 187 -0.45 21.68 -10.84
N ARG A 188 -0.55 20.50 -11.47
CA ARG A 188 -0.44 20.36 -12.92
C ARG A 188 -1.55 21.09 -13.66
N ALA A 189 -2.80 20.93 -13.21
CA ALA A 189 -3.96 21.60 -13.78
C ALA A 189 -3.81 23.14 -13.69
N GLN A 190 -3.43 23.66 -12.52
CA GLN A 190 -3.20 25.09 -12.33
C GLN A 190 -2.08 25.62 -13.23
N LYS A 191 -0.98 24.88 -13.37
CA LYS A 191 0.12 25.29 -14.25
C LYS A 191 -0.26 25.26 -15.73
N ALA A 192 -1.04 24.27 -16.15
CA ALA A 192 -1.55 24.18 -17.51
C ALA A 192 -2.52 25.32 -17.83
N GLU A 193 -3.45 25.60 -16.92
CA GLU A 193 -4.39 26.71 -17.02
C GLU A 193 -3.64 28.06 -17.09
N GLN A 194 -2.67 28.28 -16.21
CA GLN A 194 -1.84 29.48 -16.25
C GLN A 194 -1.07 29.60 -17.58
N ALA A 195 -0.49 28.51 -18.09
CA ALA A 195 0.21 28.53 -19.38
C ALA A 195 -0.72 28.84 -20.57
N ILE A 196 -1.98 28.40 -20.52
CA ILE A 196 -3.01 28.76 -21.51
C ILE A 196 -3.28 30.26 -21.46
N PHE A 197 -3.51 30.83 -20.28
CA PHE A 197 -3.74 32.27 -20.13
C PHE A 197 -2.52 33.12 -20.52
N GLU A 198 -1.30 32.70 -20.19
CA GLU A 198 -0.06 33.38 -20.61
C GLU A 198 0.17 33.34 -22.13
N ALA A 199 -0.46 32.40 -22.84
CA ALA A 199 -0.38 32.32 -24.30
C ALA A 199 -1.32 33.33 -25.00
N VAL A 200 -2.43 33.73 -24.37
CA VAL A 200 -3.41 34.68 -24.91
C VAL A 200 -2.74 35.95 -25.49
N PRO A 201 -1.93 36.73 -24.74
CA PRO A 201 -1.32 37.93 -25.29
C PRO A 201 -0.31 37.64 -26.40
N ARG A 202 0.29 36.44 -26.45
CA ARG A 202 1.20 36.04 -27.53
C ARG A 202 0.44 35.81 -28.83
N PHE A 203 -0.69 35.10 -28.78
CA PHE A 203 -1.53 34.88 -29.96
C PHE A 203 -2.15 36.18 -30.49
N LEU A 204 -2.58 37.08 -29.60
CA LEU A 204 -3.07 38.40 -30.00
C LEU A 204 -1.97 39.24 -30.68
N LYS A 205 -0.73 39.23 -30.16
CA LYS A 205 0.42 39.88 -30.81
C LYS A 205 0.77 39.28 -32.17
N MET A 206 0.43 38.01 -32.40
CA MET A 206 0.58 37.35 -33.71
C MET A 206 -0.54 37.69 -34.69
N GLY A 207 -1.53 38.50 -34.29
CA GLY A 207 -2.59 39.03 -35.16
C GLY A 207 -3.87 38.21 -35.18
N LEU A 208 -4.05 37.25 -34.27
CA LEU A 208 -5.33 36.54 -34.12
C LEU A 208 -6.37 37.46 -33.45
N THR A 209 -7.64 37.32 -33.84
CA THR A 209 -8.74 38.01 -33.13
C THR A 209 -9.07 37.34 -31.80
N VAL A 210 -9.79 38.04 -30.93
CA VAL A 210 -10.23 37.51 -29.63
C VAL A 210 -11.00 36.19 -29.80
N GLU A 211 -11.88 36.12 -30.80
CA GLU A 211 -12.68 34.93 -31.10
C GLU A 211 -11.80 33.77 -31.58
N GLN A 212 -10.79 34.05 -32.41
CA GLN A 212 -9.84 33.03 -32.88
C GLN A 212 -8.95 32.50 -31.75
N VAL A 213 -8.54 33.36 -30.80
CA VAL A 213 -7.77 32.94 -29.62
C VAL A 213 -8.64 32.12 -28.67
N ALA A 214 -9.89 32.53 -28.44
CA ALA A 214 -10.85 31.80 -27.63
C ALA A 214 -11.07 30.38 -28.18
N GLU A 215 -11.30 30.26 -29.50
CA GLU A 215 -11.43 28.97 -30.17
C GLU A 215 -10.15 28.13 -30.07
N ALA A 216 -8.99 28.70 -30.39
CA ALA A 216 -7.71 27.98 -30.43
C ALA A 216 -7.25 27.46 -29.06
N LEU A 217 -7.55 28.21 -27.99
CA LEU A 217 -7.17 27.86 -26.62
C LEU A 217 -8.32 27.20 -25.83
N SER A 218 -9.47 26.97 -26.47
CA SER A 218 -10.68 26.44 -25.82
C SER A 218 -11.11 27.28 -24.59
N LEU A 219 -11.00 28.60 -24.71
CA LEU A 219 -11.46 29.58 -23.73
C LEU A 219 -12.78 30.22 -24.19
N SER A 220 -13.52 30.83 -23.26
CA SER A 220 -14.61 31.75 -23.63
C SER A 220 -14.06 33.09 -24.12
N VAL A 221 -14.86 33.80 -24.92
CA VAL A 221 -14.50 35.15 -25.40
C VAL A 221 -14.33 36.11 -24.22
N GLU A 222 -15.15 35.97 -23.19
CA GLU A 222 -15.06 36.72 -21.94
C GLU A 222 -13.72 36.51 -21.22
N GLN A 223 -13.28 35.25 -21.06
CA GLN A 223 -11.99 34.92 -20.45
C GLN A 223 -10.79 35.51 -21.22
N VAL A 224 -10.87 35.57 -22.56
CA VAL A 224 -9.82 36.19 -23.38
C VAL A 224 -9.81 37.71 -23.20
N ARG A 225 -10.99 38.35 -23.11
CA ARG A 225 -11.10 39.79 -22.88
C ARG A 225 -10.60 40.21 -21.51
N GLU A 226 -10.94 39.47 -20.46
CA GLU A 226 -10.47 39.73 -19.09
C GLU A 226 -8.94 39.71 -18.98
N GLN A 227 -8.25 38.84 -19.73
CA GLN A 227 -6.78 38.80 -19.78
C GLN A 227 -6.11 39.93 -20.58
N VAL A 228 -6.89 40.68 -21.36
CA VAL A 228 -6.40 41.84 -22.12
C VAL A 228 -6.68 43.14 -21.39
N GLU A 229 -7.75 43.18 -20.59
CA GLU A 229 -8.19 44.35 -19.82
C GLU A 229 -7.55 44.45 -18.43
N GLY A 230 -7.03 43.34 -17.87
CA GLY A 230 -6.27 43.28 -16.62
C GLY A 230 -4.77 43.54 -16.78
#